data_AF-A0A844Q703-F1
#
_entry.id   AF-A0A844Q703-F1
#
_cell.length_a   1.000
_cell.length_b   1.000
_cell.length_c   1.000
_cell.angle_alpha   90.00
_cell.angle_beta   90.00
_cell.angle_gamma   90.00
#
_symmetry.space_group_name_H-M   'P 1'
#
loop_
_entity.id
_entity.type
_entity.pdbx_description
1 polymer ?
#
loop_
_entity_poly.entity_id
_entity_poly.type
_entity_poly.pdbx_seq_one_letter_code
_entity_poly.pdbx_strand_id
1 'polypeptide(L)' 'MNRSKKRKRMSRTMTRGRQCNVTPMDIYEKQFAMKWNGYHPVDVDEFLDVIIQDYERMIERVERLEREVKQLKKREVVVK' A
#
# COMPACT_ATOMS: atom_id res chain seq x y z
N MET A 1 41.40 4.08 21.51
CA MET A 1 40.69 3.86 20.23
C MET A 1 39.68 2.72 20.41
N ASN A 2 38.39 3.00 20.62
CA ASN A 2 37.33 1.97 20.66
C ASN A 2 36.35 2.19 19.51
N ARG A 3 36.63 1.55 18.37
CA ARG A 3 35.84 1.60 17.13
C ARG A 3 34.44 0.95 17.24
N SER A 4 34.12 0.26 18.33
CA SER A 4 32.91 -0.59 18.42
C SER A 4 31.68 0.06 19.07
N LYS A 5 31.70 1.35 19.42
CA LYS A 5 30.50 2.04 19.96
C LYS A 5 29.83 3.03 18.99
N LYS A 6 30.31 3.12 17.74
CA LYS A 6 29.81 4.06 16.72
C LYS A 6 28.81 3.46 15.72
N ARG A 7 28.21 2.30 16.00
CA ARG A 7 27.18 1.65 15.15
C ARG A 7 25.85 1.44 15.87
N LYS A 8 25.54 2.23 16.91
CA LYS A 8 24.23 2.22 17.59
C LYS A 8 23.43 3.52 17.31
N ARG A 9 23.48 4.01 16.08
CA ARG A 9 22.66 5.13 15.57
C ARG A 9 22.06 4.86 14.18
N MET A 10 21.89 3.59 13.80
CA MET A 10 21.18 3.21 12.58
C MET A 10 20.19 2.09 12.90
N SER A 11 19.13 2.43 13.61
CA SER A 11 17.83 1.78 13.43
C SER A 11 16.77 2.87 13.19
N ARG A 12 17.10 3.85 12.35
CA ARG A 12 16.10 4.72 11.75
C ARG A 12 15.59 3.98 10.51
N THR A 13 14.31 3.62 10.60
CA THR A 13 13.39 3.22 9.52
C THR A 13 13.72 1.93 8.76
N MET A 14 13.33 0.78 9.33
CA MET A 14 12.78 -0.28 8.47
C MET A 14 11.36 0.13 8.10
N THR A 15 11.22 0.94 7.05
CA THR A 15 9.93 1.13 6.39
C THR A 15 9.59 -0.23 5.79
N ARG A 16 8.60 -0.95 6.35
CA ARG A 16 8.02 -2.13 5.69
C ARG A 16 7.54 -1.64 4.33
N GLY A 17 8.28 -2.03 3.28
CA GLY A 17 7.89 -1.76 1.91
C GLY A 17 6.48 -2.29 1.70
N ARG A 18 5.64 -1.45 1.09
CA ARG A 18 4.21 -1.67 0.83
C ARG A 18 4.01 -3.08 0.27
N GLN A 19 3.61 -4.02 1.11
CA GLN A 19 3.15 -5.34 0.68
C GLN A 19 1.64 -5.28 0.76
N CYS A 20 1.02 -4.93 -0.38
CA CYS A 20 -0.39 -5.16 -0.60
C CYS A 20 -0.54 -6.64 -0.92
N ASN A 21 -1.24 -7.38 -0.06
CA ASN A 21 -1.47 -8.82 -0.25
C ASN A 21 -2.46 -9.11 -1.39
N VAL A 22 -3.17 -8.09 -1.86
CA VAL A 22 -4.22 -8.17 -2.88
C VAL A 22 -4.20 -6.89 -3.71
N THR A 23 -4.28 -7.03 -5.03
CA THR A 23 -4.46 -5.92 -5.98
C THR A 23 -5.94 -5.79 -6.38
N PRO A 24 -6.38 -4.63 -6.91
CA PRO A 24 -7.76 -4.49 -7.42
C PRO A 24 -8.12 -5.57 -8.46
N MET A 25 -7.16 -5.92 -9.32
CA MET A 25 -7.33 -6.99 -10.31
C MET A 25 -7.54 -8.35 -9.64
N ASP A 26 -6.77 -8.66 -8.59
CA ASP A 26 -6.93 -9.92 -7.85
C ASP A 26 -8.31 -10.02 -7.17
N ILE A 27 -8.90 -8.88 -6.77
CA ILE A 27 -10.26 -8.84 -6.21
C ILE A 27 -11.29 -9.09 -7.31
N TYR A 28 -11.11 -8.46 -8.48
CA TYR A 28 -12.00 -8.63 -9.63
C TYR A 28 -12.03 -10.07 -10.17
N GLU A 29 -10.86 -10.72 -10.26
CA GLU A 29 -10.76 -12.10 -10.75
C GLU A 29 -11.19 -13.15 -9.71
N LYS A 30 -11.51 -12.74 -8.48
CA LYS A 30 -11.78 -13.67 -7.39
C LYS A 30 -13.14 -14.35 -7.57
N GLN A 31 -13.09 -15.66 -7.77
CA GLN A 31 -14.28 -16.52 -7.75
C GLN A 31 -14.47 -17.17 -6.37
N PHE A 32 -15.69 -17.08 -5.82
CA PHE A 32 -16.06 -17.73 -4.57
C PHE A 32 -16.83 -19.02 -4.82
N ALA A 33 -16.52 -20.06 -4.04
CA ALA A 33 -17.30 -21.30 -4.06
C ALA A 33 -18.64 -21.08 -3.34
N MET A 34 -19.74 -21.46 -3.99
CA MET A 34 -21.07 -21.41 -3.38
C MET A 34 -21.19 -22.47 -2.29
N LYS A 35 -21.66 -22.06 -1.11
CA LYS A 35 -21.95 -22.94 0.04
C LYS A 35 -23.41 -22.78 0.43
N TRP A 36 -24.02 -23.84 0.97
CA TRP A 36 -25.44 -23.87 1.37
C TRP A 36 -25.81 -22.71 2.31
N ASN A 37 -24.94 -22.35 3.26
CA ASN A 37 -25.13 -21.22 4.17
C ASN A 37 -24.18 -20.05 3.84
N GLY A 38 -24.01 -19.74 2.56
CA GLY A 38 -23.15 -18.67 2.07
C GLY A 38 -23.87 -17.32 1.90
N TYR A 39 -23.09 -16.28 1.68
CA TYR A 39 -23.59 -14.99 1.22
C TYR A 39 -24.13 -15.10 -0.20
N HIS A 40 -25.13 -14.26 -0.53
CA HIS A 40 -25.66 -14.19 -1.88
C HIS A 40 -24.58 -13.62 -2.83
N PRO A 41 -24.30 -14.27 -3.98
CA PRO A 41 -23.22 -13.83 -4.87
C PRO A 41 -23.32 -12.36 -5.28
N VAL A 42 -24.52 -11.89 -5.60
CA VAL A 42 -24.74 -10.48 -6.02
C VAL A 42 -24.38 -9.49 -4.93
N ASP A 43 -24.76 -9.76 -3.67
CA ASP A 43 -24.46 -8.85 -2.56
C ASP A 43 -22.95 -8.79 -2.28
N VAL A 44 -22.24 -9.91 -2.52
CA VAL A 44 -20.79 -9.96 -2.42
C VAL A 44 -20.15 -9.16 -3.55
N ASP A 45 -20.61 -9.34 -4.79
CA ASP A 45 -20.08 -8.64 -5.95
C ASP A 45 -20.26 -7.12 -5.82
N GLU A 46 -21.47 -6.64 -5.46
CA GLU A 46 -21.73 -5.22 -5.23
C GLU A 46 -20.81 -4.62 -4.15
N PHE A 47 -20.55 -5.39 -3.09
CA PHE A 47 -19.63 -4.97 -2.04
C PHE A 47 -18.17 -4.95 -2.52
N LEU A 48 -17.75 -5.92 -3.33
CA LEU A 48 -16.41 -5.98 -3.89
C LEU A 48 -16.14 -4.86 -4.89
N ASP A 49 -17.14 -4.43 -5.67
CA ASP A 49 -17.01 -3.29 -6.57
C ASP A 49 -16.67 -1.99 -5.83
N VAL A 50 -17.28 -1.77 -4.65
CA VAL A 50 -16.97 -0.62 -3.80
C VAL A 50 -15.53 -0.71 -3.26
N ILE A 51 -15.11 -1.91 -2.85
CA ILE A 51 -13.75 -2.14 -2.36
C ILE A 51 -12.72 -1.90 -3.46
N ILE A 52 -12.97 -2.38 -4.68
CA ILE A 52 -12.09 -2.17 -5.84
C ILE A 52 -11.88 -0.66 -6.06
N GLN A 53 -12.96 0.12 -6.11
CA GLN A 53 -12.89 1.57 -6.29
C GLN A 53 -12.08 2.26 -5.17
N ASP A 54 -12.26 1.84 -3.93
CA ASP A 54 -11.50 2.38 -2.79
C ASP A 54 -10.00 2.05 -2.86
N TYR A 55 -9.66 0.83 -3.29
CA TYR A 55 -8.28 0.44 -3.49
C TYR A 55 -7.61 1.26 -4.59
N GLU A 56 -8.30 1.48 -5.73
CA GLU A 56 -7.79 2.33 -6.81
C GLU A 56 -7.53 3.76 -6.32
N ARG A 57 -8.51 4.37 -5.63
CA ARG A 57 -8.34 5.71 -5.03
C ARG A 57 -7.19 5.78 -4.03
N MET A 58 -6.98 4.72 -3.24
CA MET A 58 -5.86 4.64 -2.32
C MET A 58 -4.51 4.57 -3.04
N ILE A 59 -4.41 3.77 -4.12
CA ILE A 59 -3.21 3.65 -4.94
C ILE A 59 -2.87 5.03 -5.54
N GLU A 60 -3.83 5.70 -6.18
CA GLU A 60 -3.63 7.04 -6.74
C GLU A 60 -3.17 8.05 -5.69
N ARG A 61 -3.81 8.03 -4.51
CA ARG A 61 -3.43 8.91 -3.39
C ARG A 61 -2.01 8.65 -2.92
N VAL A 62 -1.63 7.38 -2.79
CA VAL A 62 -0.28 6.98 -2.42
C VAL A 62 0.73 7.48 -3.45
N GLU A 63 0.49 7.24 -4.73
CA GLU A 63 1.39 7.68 -5.80
C GLU A 63 1.52 9.20 -5.87
N ARG A 64 0.42 9.94 -5.66
CA ARG A 64 0.44 11.40 -5.57
C ARG A 64 1.33 11.87 -4.42
N LEU A 65 1.13 11.32 -3.22
CA LEU A 65 1.91 11.68 -2.05
C LEU A 65 3.39 11.30 -2.23
N GLU A 66 3.70 10.15 -2.82
CA GLU A 66 5.08 9.77 -3.13
C GLU A 66 5.74 10.72 -4.12
N ARG A 67 5.01 11.15 -5.15
CA ARG A 67 5.47 12.17 -6.09
C ARG A 67 5.75 13.49 -5.37
N GLU A 68 4.83 13.97 -4.56
CA GLU A 68 5.00 15.20 -3.77
C GLU A 68 6.23 15.11 -2.84
N VAL A 69 6.35 14.02 -2.08
CA VAL A 69 7.52 13.77 -1.22
C VAL A 69 8.82 13.76 -2.02
N LYS A 70 8.82 13.13 -3.21
CA LYS A 70 9.99 13.09 -4.10
C LYS A 70 10.35 14.50 -4.61
N GLN A 71 9.37 15.31 -4.97
CA GLN A 71 9.61 16.69 -5.44
C GLN A 71 10.11 17.59 -4.31
N LEU A 72 9.51 17.51 -3.12
CA LEU A 72 9.93 18.28 -1.96
C LEU A 72 11.35 17.91 -1.54
N LYS A 73 11.70 16.62 -1.47
CA LYS A 73 13.06 16.16 -1.19
C LYS A 73 14.08 16.66 -2.22
N LYS A 74 13.73 16.69 -3.51
CA LYS A 74 14.61 17.27 -4.54
C LYS A 74 14.85 18.76 -4.30
N ARG A 75 13.80 19.52 -3.96
CA ARG A 75 13.94 20.95 -3.65
C ARG A 75 14.80 21.20 -2.40
N GLU A 76 14.61 20.42 -1.34
CA GLU A 76 15.43 20.55 -0.12
C GLU A 76 16.92 20.23 -0.35
N VAL A 77 17.25 19.34 -1.29
CA VAL A 77 18.64 19.01 -1.64
C VAL A 77 19.29 20.11 -2.49
N VAL A 78 18.53 20.85 -3.29
CA VAL A 78 19.06 21.94 -4.13
C VAL A 78 19.36 23.22 -3.32
N VAL A 79 18.69 23.40 -2.18
CA VAL A 79 18.80 24.59 -1.33
C VAL A 79 19.90 24.45 -0.25
N LYS A 80 20.45 23.24 -0.06
CA LYS A 80 21.57 22.97 0.86
C LYS A 80 22.88 22.84 0.12
#